data_AF-A0A4R5BKI8-F1
#
_entry.id   AF-A0A4R5BKI8-F1
#
_cell.length_a   1.000
_cell.length_b   1.000
_cell.length_c   1.000
_cell.angle_alpha   90.00
_cell.angle_beta   90.00
_cell.angle_gamma   90.00
#
_symmetry.space_group_name_H-M   'P 1'
#
loop_
_entity.id
_entity.type
_entity.pdbx_description
1 polymer ?
#
loop_
_entity_poly.entity_id
_entity_poly.type
_entity_poly.pdbx_seq_one_letter_code
_entity_poly.pdbx_strand_id
1 'polypeptide(L)' 'MTAMPKVADPAEAKAWLRDAHPGWSIVRSDRGRWWGFLDTRLRGKDAVPTRITDVNADTAEQLHELLDAAET' A
#
# COMPACT_ATOMS: atom_id res chain seq x y z
N MET A 1 9.99 8.42 -11.38
CA MET A 1 8.70 7.86 -11.83
C MET A 1 8.93 6.41 -12.20
N THR A 2 8.89 5.52 -11.22
CA THR A 2 9.02 4.07 -11.46
C THR A 2 7.70 3.60 -12.02
N ALA A 3 7.64 3.38 -13.34
CA ALA A 3 6.50 2.74 -13.96
C ALA A 3 6.28 1.38 -13.30
N MET A 4 5.04 1.06 -12.93
CA MET A 4 4.72 -0.25 -12.36
C MET A 4 5.25 -1.36 -13.29
N PRO A 5 5.95 -2.38 -12.75
CA PRO A 5 6.27 -3.55 -13.54
C PRO A 5 4.96 -4.13 -14.05
N LYS A 6 4.88 -4.39 -15.35
CA LYS A 6 3.70 -4.99 -16.00
C LYS A 6 3.38 -6.29 -15.25
N VAL A 7 2.27 -6.28 -14.51
CA VAL A 7 1.92 -7.14 -13.36
C VAL A 7 1.86 -8.65 -13.68
N ALA A 8 3.00 -9.27 -13.96
CA ALA A 8 3.09 -10.72 -14.08
C ALA A 8 3.38 -11.38 -12.72
N ASP A 9 4.13 -10.71 -11.84
CA ASP A 9 4.52 -11.26 -10.54
C ASP A 9 3.94 -10.48 -9.35
N PRO A 10 3.05 -11.10 -8.54
CA PRO A 10 2.57 -10.53 -7.29
C PRO A 10 3.68 -10.17 -6.27
N ALA A 11 4.83 -10.84 -6.28
CA ALA A 11 5.93 -10.52 -5.39
C ALA A 11 6.59 -9.20 -5.78
N GLU A 12 6.82 -8.96 -7.07
CA GLU A 12 7.35 -7.70 -7.59
C GLU A 12 6.40 -6.53 -7.32
N ALA A 13 5.10 -6.72 -7.58
CA ALA A 13 4.08 -5.70 -7.29
C ALA A 13 4.03 -5.34 -5.80
N LYS A 14 4.18 -6.33 -4.91
CA LYS A 14 4.24 -6.10 -3.46
C LYS A 14 5.49 -5.34 -3.04
N ALA A 15 6.64 -5.65 -3.63
CA ALA A 15 7.89 -4.96 -3.35
C ALA A 15 7.81 -3.49 -3.79
N TRP A 16 7.27 -3.23 -4.98
CA TRP A 16 7.03 -1.88 -5.48
C TRP A 16 6.09 -1.07 -4.58
N LEU A 17 4.95 -1.66 -4.15
CA LEU A 17 4.02 -0.98 -3.22
C LEU A 17 4.68 -0.61 -1.88
N ARG A 18 5.56 -1.47 -1.36
CA ARG A 18 6.30 -1.20 -0.11
C ARG A 18 7.34 -0.10 -0.27
N ASP A 19 7.97 -0.02 -1.43
CA ASP A 19 8.94 1.04 -1.76
C ASP A 19 8.22 2.40 -1.92
N ALA A 20 7.07 2.40 -2.59
CA ALA A 20 6.23 3.59 -2.78
C ALA A 20 5.59 4.09 -1.47
N HIS A 21 5.16 3.18 -0.60
CA HIS A 21 4.45 3.50 0.66
C HIS A 21 5.11 2.85 1.87
N PRO A 22 6.28 3.32 2.30
CA PRO A 22 7.03 2.72 3.41
C PRO A 22 6.30 2.79 4.76
N GLY A 23 5.32 3.69 4.91
CA GLY A 23 4.47 3.79 6.10
C GLY A 23 3.35 2.74 6.18
N TRP A 24 3.23 1.88 5.17
CA TRP A 24 2.12 0.93 5.05
C TRP A 24 2.58 -0.51 4.99
N SER A 25 1.91 -1.36 5.75
CA SER A 25 2.02 -2.81 5.69
C SER A 25 1.14 -3.36 4.58
N ILE A 26 1.78 -3.89 3.53
CA ILE A 26 1.09 -4.44 2.36
C ILE A 26 0.93 -5.96 2.47
N VAL A 27 -0.30 -6.44 2.27
CA VAL A 27 -0.67 -7.86 2.29
C VAL A 27 -1.48 -8.20 1.04
N ARG A 28 -1.23 -9.38 0.47
CA ARG A 28 -2.06 -9.95 -0.59
C ARG A 28 -2.64 -11.25 -0.06
N SER A 29 -3.96 -11.42 -0.21
CA SER A 29 -4.65 -12.67 0.12
C SER A 29 -4.44 -13.71 -0.98
N ASP A 30 -4.61 -14.99 -0.63
CA ASP A 30 -4.55 -16.10 -1.60
C ASP A 30 -5.66 -16.01 -2.67
N ARG A 31 -6.73 -15.25 -2.39
CA ARG A 31 -7.81 -14.94 -3.34
C ARG A 31 -7.49 -13.78 -4.28
N GLY A 32 -6.27 -13.25 -4.24
CA GLY A 32 -5.78 -12.20 -5.12
C GLY A 32 -6.03 -10.76 -4.64
N ARG A 33 -6.87 -10.56 -3.62
CA ARG A 33 -7.17 -9.23 -3.06
C ARG A 33 -5.98 -8.64 -2.31
N TRP A 34 -5.76 -7.34 -2.48
CA TRP A 34 -4.70 -6.55 -1.87
C TRP A 34 -5.22 -5.71 -0.71
N TRP A 35 -4.39 -5.57 0.32
CA TRP A 35 -4.67 -4.81 1.53
C TRP A 35 -3.44 -3.96 1.90
N GLY A 36 -3.70 -2.74 2.36
CA GLY A 36 -2.73 -1.86 2.98
C GLY A 36 -3.21 -1.49 4.38
N PHE A 37 -2.35 -1.65 5.37
CA PHE A 37 -2.60 -1.23 6.75
C PHE A 37 -1.57 -0.19 7.16
N LEU A 38 -2.03 0.93 7.70
CA LEU A 38 -1.14 1.99 8.13
C LEU A 38 -0.33 1.51 9.34
N ASP A 39 1.00 1.53 9.23
CA ASP A 39 1.87 1.17 10.34
C ASP A 39 2.08 2.39 11.25
N THR A 40 1.30 2.43 12.32
CA THR A 40 1.35 3.51 13.31
C THR A 40 2.66 3.52 14.12
N ARG A 41 3.45 2.43 14.12
CA ARG A 41 4.77 2.41 14.74
C ARG A 41 5.81 3.13 13.90
N LEU A 42 5.71 3.04 12.57
CA LEU A 42 6.66 3.68 11.65
C LEU A 42 6.47 5.20 11.56
N ARG A 43 5.26 5.69 11.83
CA ARG A 43 4.93 7.12 11.73
C ARG A 43 5.37 7.98 12.93
N GLY A 44 5.74 7.36 14.05
CA GLY A 44 6.17 8.08 15.25
C GLY A 44 5.03 8.80 15.98
N LYS A 45 5.30 9.23 17.22
CA LYS A 45 4.32 9.83 18.14
C LYS A 45 3.73 11.18 17.68
N ASP A 46 4.38 11.84 16.71
CA ASP A 46 4.03 13.18 16.24
C ASP A 46 3.24 13.15 14.91
N ALA A 47 2.85 11.96 14.44
CA ALA A 47 2.07 11.82 13.22
C ALA A 47 0.65 12.37 13.38
N VAL A 48 0.25 13.18 12.40
CA VAL A 48 -1.12 13.70 12.29
C VAL A 48 -2.10 12.51 12.27
N PRO A 49 -3.22 12.57 13.02
CA PRO A 49 -4.22 11.52 12.99
C PRO A 49 -4.80 11.38 11.57
N THR A 50 -4.44 10.30 10.89
CA THR A 50 -5.01 9.95 9.58
C THR A 50 -6.36 9.26 9.76
N ARG A 51 -7.36 9.68 8.99
CA ARG A 51 -8.71 9.11 9.02
C ARG A 51 -8.79 7.69 8.44
N ILE A 52 -7.86 7.34 7.58
CA ILE A 52 -7.80 6.06 6.85
C ILE A 52 -6.62 5.25 7.37
N THR A 53 -6.91 4.18 8.11
CA THR A 53 -5.88 3.27 8.65
C THR A 53 -5.76 1.97 7.86
N ASP A 54 -6.72 1.69 6.98
CA ASP A 54 -6.74 0.51 6.14
C ASP A 54 -7.45 0.79 4.81
N VAL A 55 -6.93 0.17 3.75
CA VAL A 55 -7.50 0.20 2.40
C VAL A 55 -7.36 -1.17 1.75
N ASN A 56 -8.21 -1.47 0.79
CA ASN A 56 -8.15 -2.72 0.03
C ASN A 56 -8.55 -2.50 -1.42
N ALA A 57 -8.03 -3.37 -2.29
CA ALA A 57 -8.28 -3.33 -3.72
C ALA A 57 -8.14 -4.71 -4.35
N ASP A 58 -8.67 -4.86 -5.57
CA ASP A 58 -8.56 -6.09 -6.33
C ASP A 58 -7.25 -6.16 -7.14
N THR A 59 -6.61 -5.01 -7.41
CA THR A 59 -5.31 -4.92 -8.09
C THR A 59 -4.29 -4.11 -7.29
N ALA A 60 -3.02 -4.26 -7.65
CA ALA A 60 -1.93 -3.50 -7.00
C ALA A 60 -1.97 -2.01 -7.38
N GLU A 61 -2.35 -1.69 -8.63
CA GLU A 61 -2.56 -0.33 -9.13
C GLU A 61 -3.61 0.42 -8.28
N GLN A 62 -4.78 -0.21 -8.12
CA GLN A 62 -5.87 0.37 -7.34
C GLN A 62 -5.47 0.54 -5.87
N LEU A 63 -4.67 -0.38 -5.33
CA LEU A 63 -4.16 -0.23 -3.97
C LEU A 63 -3.23 0.99 -3.86
N HIS A 64 -2.34 1.20 -4.84
CA HIS A 64 -1.45 2.37 -4.88
C HIS A 64 -2.24 3.68 -4.88
N GLU A 65 -3.25 3.81 -5.75
CA GLU A 65 -4.10 5.00 -5.82
C GLU A 65 -4.82 5.29 -4.49
N LEU A 66 -5.31 4.25 -3.81
CA LEU A 66 -5.94 4.38 -2.50
C LEU A 66 -4.96 4.80 -1.41
N LEU A 67 -3.72 4.31 -1.47
CA LEU A 67 -2.66 4.67 -0.52
C LEU A 67 -2.21 6.12 -0.72
N ASP A 68 -2.00 6.56 -1.97
CA ASP A 68 -1.71 7.96 -2.30
C ASP A 68 -2.81 8.90 -1.76
N ALA A 69 -4.08 8.54 -1.97
CA ALA A 69 -5.21 9.31 -1.48
C ALA A 69 -5.29 9.35 0.07
N ALA A 70 -4.79 8.32 0.76
CA ALA A 70 -4.75 8.25 2.21
C ALA A 70 -3.57 9.02 2.83
N GLU A 71 -2.54 9.35 2.03
CA GLU A 71 -1.36 10.11 2.45
C GLU A 71 -1.48 11.63 2.19
N THR A 72 -2.52 12.05 1.46
CA THR A 72 -2.87 13.47 1.20
C THR A 72 -3.59 14.12 2.38
#